data_AF-A0A6P7FCK3-F1
#
_entry.id   AF-A0A6P7FCK3-F1
#
_cell.length_a   1.000
_cell.length_b   1.000
_cell.length_c   1.000
_cell.angle_alpha   90.00
_cell.angle_beta   90.00
_cell.angle_gamma   90.00
#
_symmetry.space_group_name_H-M   'P 1'
#
loop_
_entity.id
_entity.type
_entity.pdbx_description
1 polymer ?
#
loop_
_entity_poly.entity_id
_entity_poly.type
_entity_poly.pdbx_seq_one_letter_code
_entity_poly.pdbx_strand_id
1 'polypeptide(L)'
;MWLIMVSVAWLAGVTSGIPCEEARLKCAYRVGCGMALQHYLVGCSAVLQGDTFPEYCPEVCQYTLTALTSTEEGMALMNCECSDDYCRDQKVRTDICKPKVMHSMSSDVVPCRVAQWICMADALCAKALEYYNEFCKAMFHGKKCTLRCNNSINILRRQEKATKLKTCKCDGYEDYDCHGIQRNMDKLCFHKHSRHHNRTHTEWPHNTTHREFKEDEEIPTVILASSSLKLTISWAVMFSIVLALVT
;
A
#
# COMPACT_ATOMS: atom_id res chain seq x y z
N MET A 1 24.57 3.59 -59.66
CA MET A 1 24.11 2.24 -60.04
C MET A 1 25.00 1.27 -59.26
N TRP A 2 24.66 0.74 -58.08
CA TRP A 2 23.43 0.05 -57.68
C TRP A 2 23.15 0.22 -56.17
N LEU A 3 21.86 0.24 -55.83
CA LEU A 3 21.26 0.28 -54.50
C LEU A 3 21.48 -1.06 -53.78
N ILE A 4 22.09 -1.05 -52.59
CA ILE A 4 21.99 -2.19 -51.66
C ILE A 4 20.78 -1.93 -50.76
N MET A 5 19.66 -2.54 -51.15
CA MET A 5 18.44 -2.65 -50.35
C MET A 5 18.75 -3.49 -49.11
N VAL A 6 18.85 -2.84 -47.95
CA VAL A 6 18.84 -3.52 -46.65
C VAL A 6 17.39 -3.85 -46.32
N SER A 7 17.01 -5.10 -46.57
CA SER A 7 15.74 -5.67 -46.17
C SER A 7 15.72 -5.84 -44.65
N VAL A 8 15.23 -4.82 -43.93
CA VAL A 8 14.88 -4.98 -42.51
C VAL A 8 13.63 -5.85 -42.45
N ALA A 9 13.82 -7.16 -42.25
CA ALA A 9 12.74 -8.06 -41.90
C ALA A 9 12.25 -7.69 -40.49
N TRP A 10 11.14 -6.97 -40.43
CA TRP A 10 10.39 -6.77 -39.19
C TRP A 10 9.82 -8.11 -38.76
N LEU A 11 10.51 -8.80 -37.84
CA LEU A 11 9.89 -9.86 -37.06
C LEU A 11 8.86 -9.20 -36.16
N ALA A 12 7.60 -9.22 -36.59
CA ALA A 12 6.46 -9.07 -35.70
C ALA A 12 6.48 -10.27 -34.74
N GLY A 13 7.20 -10.13 -33.62
CA GLY A 13 7.11 -11.07 -32.52
C GLY A 13 5.66 -11.11 -32.06
N VAL A 14 4.99 -12.24 -32.28
CA VAL A 14 3.73 -12.53 -31.61
C VAL A 14 4.06 -12.56 -30.12
N THR A 15 3.73 -11.49 -29.40
CA THR A 15 3.84 -11.49 -27.95
C THR A 15 2.74 -12.40 -27.43
N SER A 16 3.03 -13.70 -27.27
CA SER A 16 2.16 -14.58 -26.49
C SER A 16 2.11 -14.02 -25.06
N GLY A 17 0.89 -13.75 -24.57
CA GLY A 17 0.67 -13.30 -23.21
C GLY A 17 1.18 -14.31 -22.20
N ILE A 18 1.49 -13.85 -20.99
CA ILE A 18 1.94 -14.74 -19.92
C ILE A 18 0.82 -15.72 -19.53
N PRO A 19 1.12 -17.00 -19.25
CA PRO A 19 0.12 -17.93 -18.73
C PRO A 19 -0.47 -17.44 -17.41
N CYS A 20 -1.77 -17.66 -17.20
CA CYS A 20 -2.46 -17.17 -16.00
C CYS A 20 -1.92 -17.72 -14.68
N GLU A 21 -1.49 -18.99 -14.67
CA GLU A 21 -0.89 -19.58 -13.48
C GLU A 21 0.45 -18.91 -13.13
N GLU A 22 1.27 -18.59 -14.14
CA GLU A 22 2.51 -17.86 -13.94
C GLU A 22 2.25 -16.42 -13.46
N ALA A 23 1.29 -15.73 -14.07
CA ALA A 23 0.89 -14.38 -13.67
C ALA A 23 0.41 -14.34 -12.21
N ARG A 24 -0.38 -15.36 -11.81
CA ARG A 24 -0.89 -15.51 -10.45
C ARG A 24 0.24 -15.70 -9.45
N LEU A 25 1.21 -16.57 -9.76
CA LEU A 25 2.38 -16.78 -8.91
C LEU A 25 3.21 -15.49 -8.76
N LYS A 26 3.50 -14.79 -9.87
CA LYS A 26 4.22 -13.52 -9.85
C LYS A 26 3.54 -12.48 -8.94
N CYS A 27 2.22 -12.36 -9.03
CA CYS A 27 1.47 -11.48 -8.14
C CYS A 27 1.53 -11.95 -6.67
N ALA A 28 1.32 -13.25 -6.41
CA ALA A 28 1.32 -13.81 -5.06
C ALA A 28 2.66 -13.60 -4.32
N TYR A 29 3.79 -13.63 -5.03
CA TYR A 29 5.12 -13.41 -4.44
C TYR A 29 5.45 -11.95 -4.13
N ARG A 30 4.68 -10.99 -4.64
CA ARG A 30 4.82 -9.58 -4.28
C ARG A 30 3.95 -9.28 -3.07
N VAL A 31 4.52 -8.62 -2.05
CA VAL A 31 3.78 -8.32 -0.81
C VAL A 31 2.47 -7.55 -1.08
N GLY A 32 2.53 -6.48 -1.88
CA GLY A 32 1.35 -5.68 -2.22
C GLY A 32 0.34 -6.43 -3.10
N CYS A 33 0.78 -6.95 -4.24
CA CYS A 33 -0.10 -7.68 -5.16
C CYS A 33 -0.67 -8.96 -4.53
N GLY A 34 0.13 -9.71 -3.77
CA GLY A 34 -0.29 -10.94 -3.09
C GLY A 34 -1.39 -10.69 -2.06
N MET A 35 -1.31 -9.59 -1.30
CA MET A 35 -2.43 -9.17 -0.44
C MET A 35 -3.67 -8.82 -1.26
N ALA A 36 -3.52 -8.02 -2.32
CA ALA A 36 -4.64 -7.66 -3.19
C ALA A 36 -5.28 -8.89 -3.86
N LEU A 37 -4.47 -9.89 -4.23
CA LEU A 37 -4.91 -11.16 -4.80
C LEU A 37 -5.75 -11.96 -3.81
N GLN A 38 -5.34 -12.04 -2.55
CA GLN A 38 -6.14 -12.69 -1.50
C GLN A 38 -7.48 -11.98 -1.29
N HIS A 39 -7.47 -10.65 -1.23
CA HIS A 39 -8.70 -9.87 -1.11
C HIS A 39 -9.62 -10.02 -2.32
N TYR A 40 -9.06 -10.15 -3.53
CA TYR A 40 -9.81 -10.47 -4.74
C TYR A 40 -10.48 -11.84 -4.63
N LEU A 41 -9.73 -12.90 -4.29
CA LEU A 41 -10.26 -14.25 -4.19
C LEU A 41 -11.40 -14.36 -3.17
N VAL A 42 -11.28 -13.68 -2.03
CA VAL A 42 -12.33 -13.66 -1.00
C VAL A 42 -13.50 -12.75 -1.42
N GLY A 43 -13.20 -11.51 -1.81
CA GLY A 43 -14.20 -10.48 -2.11
C GLY A 43 -15.02 -10.73 -3.38
N CYS A 44 -14.46 -11.49 -4.32
CA CYS A 44 -15.13 -11.92 -5.55
C CYS A 44 -15.64 -13.37 -5.50
N SER A 45 -15.59 -14.05 -4.35
CA SER A 45 -16.00 -15.47 -4.23
C SER A 45 -17.39 -15.75 -4.83
N ALA A 46 -18.38 -14.88 -4.62
CA ALA A 46 -19.72 -15.01 -5.21
C ALA A 46 -19.76 -14.90 -6.75
N VAL A 47 -18.81 -14.17 -7.34
CA VAL A 47 -18.64 -14.04 -8.81
C VAL A 47 -17.90 -15.25 -9.37
N LEU A 48 -16.86 -15.69 -8.65
CA LEU A 48 -15.95 -16.75 -9.05
C LEU A 48 -16.58 -18.15 -8.92
N GLN A 49 -17.29 -18.42 -7.83
CA GLN A 49 -17.72 -19.77 -7.45
C GLN A 49 -19.24 -20.00 -7.58
N GLY A 50 -19.99 -19.02 -8.11
CA GLY A 50 -21.44 -19.13 -8.20
C GLY A 50 -21.92 -20.20 -9.19
N ASP A 51 -22.99 -20.93 -8.80
CA ASP A 51 -23.62 -21.97 -9.64
C ASP A 51 -24.15 -21.40 -10.97
N THR A 52 -24.58 -20.13 -10.95
CA THR A 52 -25.06 -19.38 -12.12
C THR A 52 -24.09 -18.26 -12.46
N PHE A 53 -24.21 -17.74 -13.69
CA PHE A 53 -23.43 -16.58 -14.11
C PHE A 53 -23.92 -15.33 -13.34
N PRO A 54 -23.02 -14.49 -12.81
CA PRO A 54 -23.40 -13.33 -12.00
C PRO A 54 -24.20 -12.32 -12.84
N GLU A 55 -25.30 -11.80 -12.28
CA GLU A 55 -26.12 -10.75 -12.92
C GLU A 55 -25.64 -9.33 -12.58
N TYR A 56 -24.89 -9.18 -11.49
CA TYR A 56 -24.29 -7.92 -11.06
C TYR A 56 -22.93 -8.17 -10.41
N CYS A 57 -22.06 -7.16 -10.45
CA CYS A 57 -20.79 -7.20 -9.73
C CYS A 57 -20.97 -6.68 -8.29
N PRO A 58 -20.73 -7.48 -7.24
CA PRO A 58 -20.78 -7.03 -5.85
C PRO A 58 -19.77 -5.90 -5.59
N GLU A 59 -20.13 -4.93 -4.75
CA GLU A 59 -19.26 -3.78 -4.46
C GLU A 59 -17.88 -4.19 -3.92
N VAL A 60 -17.84 -5.14 -2.99
CA VAL A 60 -16.58 -5.65 -2.43
C VAL A 60 -15.67 -6.20 -3.55
N CYS A 61 -16.24 -6.97 -4.48
CA CYS A 61 -15.49 -7.49 -5.63
C CYS A 61 -14.97 -6.37 -6.53
N GLN A 62 -15.76 -5.32 -6.77
CA GLN A 62 -15.31 -4.18 -7.57
C GLN A 62 -14.06 -3.53 -6.95
N TYR A 63 -14.04 -3.31 -5.64
CA TYR A 63 -12.95 -2.59 -4.97
C TYR A 63 -11.70 -3.45 -4.83
N THR A 64 -11.83 -4.74 -4.50
CA THR A 64 -10.69 -5.65 -4.41
C THR A 64 -10.08 -5.93 -5.78
N LEU A 65 -10.92 -6.05 -6.82
CA LEU A 65 -10.44 -6.17 -8.19
C LEU A 65 -9.78 -4.88 -8.68
N THR A 66 -10.33 -3.71 -8.33
CA THR A 66 -9.69 -2.41 -8.61
C THR A 66 -8.29 -2.34 -7.99
N ALA A 67 -8.16 -2.74 -6.73
CA ALA A 67 -6.88 -2.79 -6.04
C ALA A 67 -5.88 -3.75 -6.70
N LEU A 68 -6.32 -4.96 -7.05
CA LEU A 68 -5.50 -5.93 -7.76
C LEU A 68 -5.00 -5.35 -9.09
N THR A 69 -5.89 -4.81 -9.92
CA THR A 69 -5.54 -4.22 -11.22
C THR A 69 -4.75 -2.91 -11.14
N SER A 70 -4.63 -2.32 -9.95
CA SER A 70 -3.79 -1.14 -9.74
C SER A 70 -2.29 -1.48 -9.65
N THR A 71 -1.96 -2.76 -9.51
CA THR A 71 -0.60 -3.30 -9.53
C THR A 71 -0.25 -3.80 -10.94
N GLU A 72 1.04 -3.78 -11.29
CA GLU A 72 1.49 -4.27 -12.59
C GLU A 72 1.24 -5.77 -12.75
N GLU A 73 1.59 -6.57 -11.74
CA GLU A 73 1.41 -8.01 -11.75
C GLU A 73 -0.07 -8.41 -11.74
N GLY A 74 -0.91 -7.68 -11.00
CA GLY A 74 -2.35 -7.92 -10.97
C GLY A 74 -3.04 -7.54 -12.28
N MET A 75 -2.61 -6.46 -12.94
CA MET A 75 -3.08 -6.13 -14.29
C MET A 75 -2.63 -7.20 -15.30
N ALA A 76 -1.40 -7.71 -15.18
CA ALA A 76 -0.92 -8.80 -16.02
C ALA A 76 -1.72 -10.10 -15.79
N LEU A 77 -2.10 -10.39 -14.55
CA LEU A 77 -3.00 -11.49 -14.21
C LEU A 77 -4.41 -11.32 -14.82
N MET A 78 -4.95 -10.11 -14.91
CA MET A 78 -6.25 -9.94 -15.58
C MET A 78 -6.16 -10.11 -17.10
N ASN A 79 -4.98 -9.91 -17.69
CA ASN A 79 -4.74 -9.98 -19.13
C ASN A 79 -4.02 -11.26 -19.59
N CYS A 80 -3.73 -12.20 -18.69
CA CYS A 80 -3.02 -13.44 -18.98
C CYS A 80 -3.75 -14.40 -19.93
N GLU A 81 -3.04 -15.39 -20.46
CA GLU A 81 -3.59 -16.44 -21.32
C GLU A 81 -3.96 -17.69 -20.51
N CYS A 82 -5.18 -18.18 -20.72
CA CYS A 82 -5.71 -19.36 -20.02
C CYS A 82 -5.38 -20.66 -20.73
N SER A 83 -4.88 -21.65 -19.97
CA SER A 83 -4.59 -23.01 -20.45
C SER A 83 -5.82 -23.93 -20.49
N ASP A 84 -6.82 -23.70 -19.65
CA ASP A 84 -7.98 -24.58 -19.47
C ASP A 84 -9.32 -23.81 -19.42
N ASP A 85 -10.43 -24.55 -19.48
CA ASP A 85 -11.78 -23.99 -19.48
C ASP A 85 -12.16 -23.37 -18.12
N TYR A 86 -11.63 -23.90 -17.02
CA TYR A 86 -11.87 -23.35 -15.70
C TYR A 86 -11.31 -21.92 -15.60
N CYS A 87 -10.07 -21.70 -16.02
CA CYS A 87 -9.46 -20.38 -16.09
C CYS A 87 -10.28 -19.44 -16.98
N ARG A 88 -10.70 -19.91 -18.16
CA ARG A 88 -11.51 -19.10 -19.10
C ARG A 88 -12.84 -18.69 -18.48
N ASP A 89 -13.54 -19.62 -17.84
CA ASP A 89 -14.80 -19.37 -17.14
C ASP A 89 -14.64 -18.33 -16.02
N GLN A 90 -13.62 -18.47 -15.17
CA GLN A 90 -13.33 -17.51 -14.11
C GLN A 90 -13.05 -16.10 -14.65
N LYS A 91 -12.29 -15.99 -15.75
CA LYS A 91 -12.04 -14.70 -16.42
C LYS A 91 -13.35 -14.09 -16.94
N VAL A 92 -14.15 -14.87 -17.67
CA VAL A 92 -15.41 -14.40 -18.27
C VAL A 92 -16.41 -13.98 -17.18
N ARG A 93 -16.55 -14.74 -16.09
CA ARG A 93 -17.39 -14.36 -14.93
C ARG A 93 -17.01 -13.01 -14.34
N THR A 94 -15.71 -12.72 -14.30
CA THR A 94 -15.18 -11.46 -13.74
C THR A 94 -15.39 -10.27 -14.70
N ASP A 95 -15.71 -10.51 -15.97
CA ASP A 95 -15.91 -9.44 -16.97
C ASP A 95 -17.07 -8.51 -16.63
N ILE A 96 -18.08 -9.00 -15.88
CA ILE A 96 -19.18 -8.15 -15.39
C ILE A 96 -18.69 -6.99 -14.51
N CYS A 97 -17.54 -7.13 -13.88
CA CYS A 97 -16.94 -6.11 -13.02
C CYS A 97 -16.08 -5.11 -13.81
N LYS A 98 -15.60 -5.46 -15.01
CA LYS A 98 -14.63 -4.65 -15.78
C LYS A 98 -15.06 -3.20 -16.00
N PRO A 99 -16.30 -2.87 -16.39
CA PRO A 99 -16.69 -1.48 -16.63
C PRO A 99 -16.51 -0.59 -15.40
N LYS A 100 -16.90 -1.09 -14.22
CA LYS A 100 -16.80 -0.34 -12.95
C LYS A 100 -15.35 -0.24 -12.47
N VAL A 101 -14.55 -1.28 -12.67
CA VAL A 101 -13.12 -1.29 -12.34
C VAL A 101 -12.35 -0.29 -13.21
N MET A 102 -12.55 -0.30 -14.52
CA MET A 102 -11.91 0.64 -15.45
C MET A 102 -12.31 2.09 -15.17
N HIS A 103 -13.57 2.33 -14.82
CA HIS A 103 -14.03 3.65 -14.38
C HIS A 103 -13.29 4.10 -13.11
N SER A 104 -13.16 3.23 -12.10
CA SER A 104 -12.45 3.53 -10.86
C SER A 104 -10.96 3.80 -11.08
N MET A 105 -10.33 3.13 -12.05
CA MET A 105 -8.93 3.32 -12.41
C MET A 105 -8.69 4.64 -13.14
N SER A 106 -9.54 5.00 -14.08
CA SER A 106 -9.42 6.23 -14.87
C SER A 106 -9.94 7.50 -14.16
N SER A 107 -10.85 7.37 -13.19
CA SER A 107 -11.41 8.52 -12.47
C SER A 107 -10.42 9.14 -11.47
N ASP A 108 -10.27 10.46 -11.47
CA ASP A 108 -9.48 11.18 -10.46
C ASP A 108 -10.10 11.16 -9.06
N VAL A 109 -11.41 10.88 -8.98
CA VAL A 109 -12.18 10.88 -7.74
C VAL A 109 -12.86 9.53 -7.58
N VAL A 110 -12.56 8.85 -6.47
CA VAL A 110 -13.13 7.55 -6.10
C VAL A 110 -13.56 7.58 -4.63
N PRO A 111 -14.37 6.60 -4.16
CA PRO A 111 -14.66 6.46 -2.74
C PRO A 111 -13.38 6.26 -1.92
N CYS A 112 -13.33 6.81 -0.70
CA CYS A 112 -12.11 6.78 0.11
C CYS A 112 -11.66 5.35 0.47
N ARG A 113 -12.60 4.42 0.70
CA ARG A 113 -12.24 2.99 0.86
C ARG A 113 -11.51 2.44 -0.37
N VAL A 114 -11.92 2.81 -1.58
CA VAL A 114 -11.29 2.33 -2.83
C VAL A 114 -9.88 2.88 -2.96
N ALA A 115 -9.70 4.17 -2.65
CA ALA A 115 -8.38 4.77 -2.63
C ALA A 115 -7.46 4.11 -1.59
N GLN A 116 -7.99 3.70 -0.43
CA GLN A 116 -7.23 2.92 0.56
C GLN A 116 -6.83 1.56 0.03
N TRP A 117 -7.76 0.82 -0.59
CA TRP A 117 -7.47 -0.47 -1.21
C TRP A 117 -6.37 -0.39 -2.27
N ILE A 118 -6.40 0.63 -3.13
CA ILE A 118 -5.34 0.88 -4.12
C ILE A 118 -3.99 1.14 -3.45
N CYS A 119 -3.96 1.94 -2.37
CA CYS A 119 -2.74 2.19 -1.63
C CYS A 119 -2.22 0.93 -0.91
N MET A 120 -3.11 0.11 -0.35
CA MET A 120 -2.75 -1.13 0.33
C MET A 120 -2.17 -2.19 -0.62
N ALA A 121 -2.52 -2.12 -1.91
CA ALA A 121 -1.97 -3.00 -2.95
C ALA A 121 -0.50 -2.68 -3.31
N ASP A 122 0.06 -1.58 -2.80
CA ASP A 122 1.48 -1.24 -2.93
C ASP A 122 2.18 -1.25 -1.56
N ALA A 123 3.35 -1.88 -1.49
CA ALA A 123 4.02 -2.10 -0.20
C ALA A 123 4.48 -0.78 0.47
N LEU A 124 4.97 0.18 -0.30
CA LEU A 124 5.44 1.46 0.23
C LEU A 124 4.28 2.35 0.65
N CYS A 125 3.23 2.39 -0.16
CA CYS A 125 2.00 3.11 0.15
C CYS A 125 1.28 2.54 1.37
N ALA A 126 1.14 1.20 1.43
CA ALA A 126 0.59 0.51 2.61
C ALA A 126 1.34 0.90 3.88
N LYS A 127 2.69 0.93 3.85
CA LYS A 127 3.48 1.32 5.02
C LYS A 127 3.31 2.79 5.39
N ALA A 128 3.23 3.68 4.40
CA ALA A 128 2.95 5.09 4.65
C ALA A 128 1.56 5.32 5.24
N LEU A 129 0.57 4.55 4.78
CA LEU A 129 -0.81 4.57 5.29
C LEU A 129 -0.88 4.05 6.73
N GLU A 130 -0.12 3.01 7.06
CA GLU A 130 0.05 2.53 8.44
C GLU A 130 0.58 3.64 9.36
N TYR A 131 1.64 4.35 8.97
CA TYR A 131 2.17 5.48 9.75
C TYR A 131 1.17 6.62 9.91
N TYR A 132 0.37 6.91 8.88
CA TYR A 132 -0.72 7.87 8.97
C TYR A 132 -1.74 7.43 10.04
N ASN A 133 -2.21 6.18 9.96
CA ASN A 133 -3.18 5.63 10.90
C ASN A 133 -2.64 5.56 12.34
N GLU A 134 -1.35 5.27 12.50
CA GLU A 134 -0.71 5.17 13.80
C GLU A 134 -0.52 6.55 14.45
N PHE A 135 0.06 7.52 13.73
CA PHE A 135 0.50 8.78 14.30
C PHE A 135 -0.55 9.89 14.26
N CYS A 136 -1.62 9.74 13.47
CA CYS A 136 -2.68 10.74 13.34
C CYS A 136 -3.94 10.48 14.16
N LYS A 137 -3.96 9.47 15.06
CA LYS A 137 -5.13 9.18 15.93
C LYS A 137 -5.67 10.41 16.66
N ALA A 138 -4.79 11.25 17.20
CA ALA A 138 -5.21 12.49 17.88
C ALA A 138 -5.85 13.52 16.91
N MET A 139 -5.41 13.55 15.65
CA MET A 139 -6.01 14.37 14.61
C MET A 139 -7.38 13.81 14.22
N PHE A 140 -7.53 12.48 14.10
CA PHE A 140 -8.81 11.84 13.77
C PHE A 140 -9.91 12.22 14.77
N HIS A 141 -9.57 12.30 16.06
CA HIS A 141 -10.47 12.75 17.12
C HIS A 141 -10.58 14.28 17.27
N GLY A 142 -10.07 15.07 16.32
CA GLY A 142 -10.21 16.53 16.32
C GLY A 142 -9.37 17.28 17.35
N LYS A 143 -8.33 16.66 17.93
CA LYS A 143 -7.54 17.26 19.02
C LYS A 143 -6.41 18.16 18.51
N LYS A 144 -5.42 17.59 17.83
CA LYS A 144 -4.25 18.32 17.31
C LYS A 144 -3.57 17.59 16.16
N CYS A 145 -2.96 18.35 15.25
CA CYS A 145 -2.01 17.81 14.28
C CYS A 145 -0.60 17.85 14.88
N THR A 146 -0.05 16.69 15.24
CA THR A 146 1.33 16.60 15.75
C THR A 146 2.33 16.71 14.60
N LEU A 147 3.59 17.08 14.90
CA LEU A 147 4.66 17.06 13.91
C LEU A 147 4.81 15.67 13.26
N ARG A 148 4.71 14.61 14.07
CA ARG A 148 4.78 13.22 13.58
C ARG A 148 3.61 12.89 12.64
N CYS A 149 2.38 13.27 12.99
CA CYS A 149 1.23 13.11 12.10
C CYS A 149 1.39 13.89 10.79
N ASN A 150 1.80 15.16 10.86
CA ASN A 150 2.01 15.98 9.67
C ASN A 150 3.10 15.37 8.76
N ASN A 151 4.18 14.87 9.34
CA ASN A 151 5.20 14.14 8.58
C ASN A 151 4.63 12.87 7.92
N SER A 152 3.81 12.09 8.61
CA SER A 152 3.16 10.90 8.04
C SER A 152 2.22 11.25 6.88
N ILE A 153 1.43 12.33 7.01
CA ILE A 153 0.59 12.85 5.92
C ILE A 153 1.46 13.20 4.70
N ASN A 154 2.59 13.87 4.91
CA ASN A 154 3.48 14.25 3.81
C ASN A 154 4.15 13.03 3.16
N ILE A 155 4.53 12.01 3.93
CA ILE A 155 5.07 10.75 3.40
C ILE A 155 4.01 10.03 2.57
N LEU A 156 2.77 9.93 3.07
CA LEU A 156 1.67 9.29 2.37
C LEU A 156 1.35 10.01 1.05
N ARG A 157 1.25 11.35 1.06
CA ARG A 157 0.94 12.15 -0.13
C ARG A 157 2.00 12.11 -1.24
N ARG A 158 3.21 11.61 -0.94
CA ARG A 158 4.28 11.42 -1.93
C ARG A 158 4.19 10.07 -2.65
N GLN A 159 3.39 9.14 -2.16
CA GLN A 159 3.24 7.82 -2.79
C GLN A 159 2.34 7.94 -4.01
N GLU A 160 2.78 7.40 -5.15
CA GLU A 160 2.02 7.46 -6.39
C GLU A 160 0.63 6.82 -6.24
N LYS A 161 0.57 5.66 -5.58
CA LYS A 161 -0.68 4.92 -5.30
C LYS A 161 -1.56 5.58 -4.23
N ALA A 162 -1.09 6.63 -3.56
CA ALA A 162 -1.90 7.46 -2.67
C ALA A 162 -2.55 8.67 -3.36
N THR A 163 -2.32 8.89 -4.66
CA THR A 163 -2.84 10.08 -5.36
C THR A 163 -4.36 10.21 -5.19
N LYS A 164 -5.09 9.11 -5.33
CA LYS A 164 -6.55 9.07 -5.15
C LYS A 164 -6.99 9.30 -3.69
N LEU A 165 -6.14 9.03 -2.68
CA LEU A 165 -6.47 9.33 -1.28
C LEU A 165 -6.57 10.83 -1.01
N LYS A 166 -5.89 11.66 -1.80
CA LYS A 166 -5.93 13.13 -1.67
C LYS A 166 -7.28 13.72 -2.09
N THR A 167 -7.94 13.11 -3.07
CA THR A 167 -9.14 13.64 -3.74
C THR A 167 -10.37 12.76 -3.52
N CYS A 168 -10.25 11.68 -2.74
CA CYS A 168 -11.35 10.74 -2.52
C CYS A 168 -12.54 11.42 -1.83
N LYS A 169 -13.73 10.88 -2.11
CA LYS A 169 -14.98 11.28 -1.43
C LYS A 169 -15.42 10.18 -0.48
N CYS A 170 -15.83 10.57 0.71
CA CYS A 170 -16.53 9.68 1.63
C CYS A 170 -17.94 9.44 1.09
N ASP A 171 -18.40 8.20 1.10
CA ASP A 171 -19.75 7.85 0.67
C ASP A 171 -20.57 7.15 1.77
N GLY A 172 -19.98 6.96 2.96
CA GLY A 172 -20.68 6.48 4.14
C GLY A 172 -20.61 4.97 4.37
N TYR A 173 -19.90 4.23 3.50
CA TYR A 173 -19.67 2.78 3.68
C TYR A 173 -18.32 2.45 4.33
N GLU A 174 -17.58 3.47 4.77
CA GLU A 174 -16.36 3.29 5.56
C GLU A 174 -16.67 2.79 6.99
N ASP A 175 -15.75 2.01 7.57
CA ASP A 175 -15.80 1.54 8.96
C ASP A 175 -15.29 2.58 9.97
N TYR A 176 -15.00 3.79 9.50
CA TYR A 176 -14.49 4.93 10.28
C TYR A 176 -15.21 6.23 9.89
N ASP A 177 -15.12 7.25 10.76
CA ASP A 177 -15.68 8.59 10.50
C ASP A 177 -14.86 9.34 9.42
N CYS A 178 -15.12 9.00 8.16
CA CYS A 178 -14.39 9.53 7.01
C CYS A 178 -14.52 11.06 6.91
N HIS A 179 -15.73 11.59 7.01
CA HIS A 179 -15.97 13.03 6.93
C HIS A 179 -15.35 13.80 8.10
N GLY A 180 -15.43 13.27 9.32
CA GLY A 180 -14.80 13.86 10.49
C GLY A 180 -13.28 13.91 10.35
N ILE A 181 -12.66 12.82 9.88
CA ILE A 181 -11.22 12.76 9.63
C ILE A 181 -10.79 13.77 8.58
N GLN A 182 -11.46 13.84 7.42
CA GLN A 182 -11.13 14.82 6.37
C GLN A 182 -11.23 16.26 6.90
N ARG A 183 -12.34 16.59 7.57
CA ARG A 183 -12.57 17.91 8.17
C ARG A 183 -11.51 18.26 9.21
N ASN A 184 -11.18 17.30 10.08
CA ASN A 184 -10.18 17.50 11.13
C ASN A 184 -8.78 17.68 10.54
N MET A 185 -8.42 16.90 9.52
CA MET A 185 -7.14 17.01 8.83
C MET A 185 -7.00 18.39 8.19
N ASP A 186 -8.02 18.85 7.46
CA ASP A 186 -8.03 20.17 6.84
C ASP A 186 -7.89 21.28 7.88
N LYS A 187 -8.69 21.22 8.95
CA LYS A 187 -8.70 22.24 10.00
C LYS A 187 -7.42 22.26 10.84
N LEU A 188 -6.85 21.11 11.17
CA LEU A 188 -5.76 21.00 12.15
C LEU A 188 -4.37 20.96 11.50
N CYS A 189 -4.25 20.42 10.29
CA CYS A 189 -2.96 20.24 9.62
C CYS A 189 -2.71 21.22 8.48
N PHE A 190 -3.77 21.72 7.80
CA PHE A 190 -3.61 22.54 6.60
C PHE A 190 -4.11 23.99 6.76
N HIS A 191 -5.09 24.25 7.64
CA HIS A 191 -5.46 25.62 7.98
C HIS A 191 -4.35 26.26 8.81
N LYS A 192 -3.69 27.26 8.20
CA LYS A 192 -2.65 28.08 8.84
C LYS A 192 -3.16 28.61 10.19
N HIS A 193 -2.53 28.16 11.26
CA HIS A 193 -2.32 29.06 12.38
C HIS A 193 -1.34 30.15 11.90
N SER A 194 -1.88 31.25 11.38
CA SER A 194 -1.23 32.57 11.47
C SER A 194 -1.15 33.02 12.93
N ARG A 195 -0.64 32.15 13.82
CA ARG A 195 -0.21 32.56 15.14
C ARG A 195 1.27 32.83 15.00
N HIS A 196 1.59 34.12 14.90
CA HIS A 196 2.88 34.69 15.24
C HIS A 196 3.61 33.83 16.28
N HIS A 197 4.55 32.99 15.84
CA HIS A 197 5.76 32.85 16.61
C HIS A 197 6.51 34.16 16.41
N ASN A 198 6.15 35.15 17.23
CA ASN A 198 7.00 36.29 17.52
C ASN A 198 8.23 35.72 18.23
N ARG A 199 9.13 35.10 17.47
CA ARG A 199 10.53 35.06 17.86
C ARG A 199 11.03 36.45 17.53
N THR A 200 11.00 37.31 18.55
CA THR A 200 11.87 38.47 18.61
C THR A 200 13.28 37.99 18.25
N HIS A 201 13.68 38.24 17.00
CA HIS A 201 15.08 38.33 16.65
C HIS A 201 15.61 39.53 17.43
N THR A 202 16.13 39.29 18.62
CA THR A 202 17.14 40.19 19.17
C THR A 202 18.35 40.07 18.28
N GLU A 203 18.43 41.04 17.37
CA GLU A 203 19.61 41.40 16.61
C GLU A 203 20.80 41.56 17.57
N TRP A 204 21.85 40.76 17.35
CA TRP A 204 23.15 40.95 17.98
C TRP A 204 24.20 41.14 16.88
N PRO A 205 25.10 42.12 17.03
CA PRO A 205 25.98 42.57 15.96
C PRO A 205 27.04 41.51 15.67
N HIS A 206 27.29 41.30 14.39
CA HIS A 206 28.32 40.40 13.89
C HIS A 206 29.70 40.97 14.24
N ASN A 207 30.38 40.39 15.23
CA ASN A 207 31.82 40.59 15.43
C ASN A 207 32.52 39.23 15.54
N THR A 208 33.22 38.89 14.47
CA THR A 208 34.01 37.67 14.33
C THR A 208 35.28 37.76 15.15
N THR A 209 35.39 36.95 16.19
CA THR A 209 36.68 36.54 16.77
C THR A 209 36.66 35.03 16.97
N HIS A 210 37.56 34.35 16.27
CA HIS A 210 37.80 32.92 16.42
C HIS A 210 38.25 32.65 17.86
N ARG A 211 37.51 31.80 18.56
CA ARG A 211 37.97 31.22 19.82
C ARG A 211 37.69 29.73 19.81
N GLU A 212 38.79 29.00 19.80
CA GLU A 212 38.96 27.55 19.92
C GLU A 212 38.15 27.03 21.12
N PHE A 213 37.27 26.05 20.88
CA PHE A 213 36.54 25.37 21.96
C PHE A 213 36.79 23.88 21.90
N LYS A 214 37.24 23.40 23.05
CA LYS A 214 37.73 22.06 23.37
C LYS A 214 36.56 21.07 23.37
N GLU A 215 36.80 19.93 22.76
CA GLU A 215 35.91 18.78 22.70
C GLU A 215 35.98 18.05 24.05
N ASP A 216 34.87 18.03 24.80
CA ASP A 216 34.68 17.09 25.90
C ASP A 216 33.29 16.45 25.73
N GLU A 217 33.37 15.16 25.48
CA GLU A 217 32.33 14.17 25.22
C GLU A 217 31.64 13.75 26.53
N GLU A 218 30.32 13.85 26.60
CA GLU A 218 29.52 13.08 27.56
C GLU A 218 28.20 12.65 26.91
N ILE A 219 28.16 11.38 26.50
CA ILE A 219 26.97 10.68 26.02
C ILE A 219 26.22 10.12 27.25
N PRO A 220 24.95 10.48 27.50
CA PRO A 220 24.18 9.83 28.55
C PRO A 220 23.77 8.42 28.11
N THR A 221 24.28 7.42 28.80
CA THR A 221 23.88 6.01 28.66
C THR A 221 22.45 5.82 29.18
N VAL A 222 21.53 5.52 28.27
CA VAL A 222 20.18 5.06 28.62
C VAL A 222 20.29 3.60 29.10
N ILE A 223 20.09 3.39 30.40
CA ILE A 223 20.00 2.06 31.00
C ILE A 223 18.72 1.38 30.50
N LEU A 224 18.84 0.55 29.48
CA LEU A 224 17.84 -0.46 29.13
C LEU A 224 18.03 -1.65 30.09
N ALA A 225 17.15 -1.76 31.08
CA ALA A 225 17.01 -2.99 31.85
C ALA A 225 16.38 -4.06 30.95
N SER A 226 17.21 -4.81 30.22
CA SER A 226 16.79 -6.05 29.57
C SER A 226 16.78 -7.17 30.61
N SER A 227 15.60 -7.64 30.99
CA SER A 227 15.44 -8.91 31.67
C SER A 227 15.77 -10.05 30.69
N SER A 228 17.02 -10.48 30.67
CA SER A 228 17.46 -11.68 29.96
C SER A 228 16.94 -12.91 30.70
N LEU A 229 15.83 -13.48 30.23
CA LEU A 229 15.38 -14.81 30.64
C LEU A 229 16.39 -15.82 30.09
N LYS A 230 17.36 -16.25 30.91
CA LYS A 230 18.26 -17.34 30.56
C LYS A 230 17.47 -18.66 30.59
N LEU A 231 16.96 -19.10 29.45
CA LEU A 231 16.54 -20.49 29.29
C LEU A 231 17.80 -21.36 29.22
N THR A 232 18.17 -21.96 30.34
CA THR A 232 19.13 -23.07 30.35
C THR A 232 18.38 -24.33 29.93
N ILE A 233 18.48 -24.70 28.66
CA ILE A 233 17.97 -25.99 28.17
C ILE A 233 18.93 -27.06 28.68
N SER A 234 18.49 -27.84 29.66
CA SER A 234 19.24 -28.98 30.19
C SER A 234 19.45 -30.01 29.08
N TRP A 235 20.67 -30.51 28.92
CA TRP A 235 21.03 -31.47 27.86
C TRP A 235 20.22 -32.78 27.95
N ALA A 236 19.64 -33.07 29.13
CA ALA A 236 18.71 -34.17 29.32
C ALA A 236 17.41 -34.03 28.51
N VAL A 237 16.94 -32.80 28.25
CA VAL A 237 15.68 -32.55 27.51
C VAL A 237 15.88 -32.76 26.01
N MET A 238 17.06 -32.43 25.47
CA MET A 238 17.39 -32.69 24.06
C MET A 238 17.52 -34.19 23.76
N PHE A 239 18.07 -34.98 24.68
CA PHE A 239 18.19 -36.43 24.50
C PHE A 239 16.84 -37.14 24.50
N SER A 240 15.87 -36.68 25.30
CA SER A 240 14.52 -37.26 25.34
C SER A 240 13.72 -37.02 24.06
N ILE A 241 13.92 -35.89 23.38
CA ILE A 241 13.23 -35.59 22.10
C ILE A 241 13.78 -36.45 20.96
N VAL A 242 15.08 -36.72 20.95
CA VAL A 242 15.70 -37.58 19.92
C VAL A 242 15.27 -39.04 20.09
N LEU A 243 15.08 -39.53 21.32
CA LEU A 243 14.64 -40.91 21.56
C LEU A 243 13.18 -41.14 21.12
N ALA A 244 12.32 -40.13 21.20
CA ALA A 244 10.91 -40.23 20.80
C ALA A 244 10.69 -40.17 19.27
N LEU A 245 11.70 -39.79 18.49
CA LEU A 245 11.64 -39.76 17.03
C LEU A 245 12.22 -41.02 16.38
N VAL A 246 12.80 -41.93 17.16
CA VAL A 246 13.45 -43.16 16.69
C VAL A 246 12.74 -44.43 17.19
N THR A 247 11.54 -44.29 17.76
CA THR A 247 10.59 -45.38 18.03
C THR A 247 9.34 -45.19 17.20
#